data_AF-K1JKQ8-F1
#
_entry.id   AF-K1JKQ8-F1
#
_cell.length_a   1.000
_cell.length_b   1.000
_cell.length_c   1.000
_cell.angle_alpha   90.00
_cell.angle_beta   90.00
_cell.angle_gamma   90.00
#
_symmetry.space_group_name_H-M   'P 1'
#
loop_
_entity.id
_entity.type
_entity.pdbx_description
1 polymer ?
#
loop_
_entity_poly.entity_id
_entity_poly.type
_entity_poly.pdbx_seq_one_letter_code
_entity_poly.pdbx_strand_id
1 'polypeptide(L)' 'MWKALKWFFIGWALLLILSDIEITTSLYKYEDNRVLVNFPRWQAAQPWGTFEWHAGRVETHWYGLAGKPKPDPLL' A
#
# COMPACT_ATOMS: atom_id res chain seq x y z
N MET A 1 -21.83 -19.88 -4.35
CA MET A 1 -20.77 -19.20 -3.54
C MET A 1 -19.42 -19.13 -4.25
N TRP A 2 -19.02 -20.16 -5.01
CA TRP A 2 -17.74 -20.18 -5.76
C TRP A 2 -17.51 -19.00 -6.73
N LYS A 3 -18.54 -18.57 -7.47
CA LYS A 3 -18.42 -17.46 -8.45
C LYS A 3 -18.03 -16.14 -7.78
N ALA A 4 -18.70 -15.76 -6.68
CA ALA A 4 -18.43 -14.51 -5.97
C ALA A 4 -17.01 -14.52 -5.35
N LEU A 5 -16.61 -15.64 -4.76
CA LEU A 5 -15.28 -15.82 -4.20
C LEU A 5 -14.18 -15.68 -5.27
N LYS A 6 -14.37 -16.30 -6.44
CA LYS A 6 -13.46 -16.16 -7.58
C LYS A 6 -13.29 -14.69 -8.01
N TRP A 7 -14.40 -13.96 -8.14
CA TRP A 7 -14.36 -12.54 -8.53
C TRP A 7 -13.73 -11.66 -7.44
N PHE A 8 -13.93 -11.98 -6.17
CA PHE A 8 -13.26 -11.31 -5.06
C PHE A 8 -11.74 -11.45 -5.17
N PHE A 9 -11.22 -12.66 -5.38
CA PHE A 9 -9.77 -12.88 -5.55
C PHE A 9 -9.21 -12.16 -6.78
N ILE A 10 -9.93 -12.19 -7.91
CA ILE A 10 -9.50 -11.49 -9.14
C ILE A 10 -9.47 -9.98 -8.91
N GLY A 11 -10.51 -9.41 -8.29
CA GLY A 11 -10.57 -7.98 -7.99
C GLY A 11 -9.48 -7.56 -7.02
N TRP A 12 -9.21 -8.39 -5.99
CA TRP A 12 -8.14 -8.14 -5.03
C TRP A 12 -6.75 -8.20 -5.67
N ALA A 13 -6.49 -9.21 -6.53
CA ALA A 13 -5.25 -9.30 -7.29
C ALA A 13 -5.07 -8.11 -8.23
N LEU A 14 -6.13 -7.69 -8.93
CA LEU A 14 -6.09 -6.54 -9.83
C LEU A 14 -5.83 -5.23 -9.08
N LEU A 15 -6.40 -5.07 -7.89
CA LEU A 15 -6.13 -3.92 -7.01
C LEU A 15 -4.66 -3.88 -6.56
N LEU A 16 -4.07 -5.02 -6.23
CA LEU A 16 -2.64 -5.11 -5.90
C LEU A 16 -1.74 -4.78 -7.10
N ILE A 17 -2.08 -5.28 -8.29
CA ILE A 17 -1.32 -4.97 -9.53
C ILE A 17 -1.34 -3.47 -9.83
N LEU A 18 -2.45 -2.79 -9.54
CA LEU A 18 -2.57 -1.35 -9.70
C LEU A 18 -1.92 -0.56 -8.56
N SER A 19 -1.65 -1.20 -7.42
CA SER A 19 -1.00 -0.56 -6.28
C SER A 19 0.47 -0.34 -6.59
N ASP A 20 1.02 0.75 -6.06
CA ASP A 20 2.45 0.97 -6.10
C ASP A 20 3.08 0.21 -4.93
N ILE A 21 3.93 -0.76 -5.25
CA ILE A 21 4.53 -1.69 -4.28
C ILE A 21 6.03 -1.41 -4.22
N GLU A 22 6.44 -0.79 -3.12
CA GLU A 22 7.84 -0.52 -2.83
C GLU A 22 8.39 -1.59 -1.89
N ILE A 23 9.37 -2.35 -2.36
CA ILE A 23 10.08 -3.35 -1.56
C ILE A 23 11.49 -2.81 -1.32
N THR A 24 11.78 -2.44 -0.08
CA THR A 24 13.13 -2.08 0.34
C THR A 24 13.71 -3.27 1.09
N THR A 25 14.80 -3.84 0.58
CA THR A 25 15.55 -4.87 1.27
C THR A 25 16.98 -4.42 1.48
N SER A 26 17.52 -4.71 2.66
CA SER A 26 18.90 -4.43 3.02
C SER A 26 19.55 -5.70 3.54
N LEU A 27 20.70 -6.05 2.97
CA LEU A 27 21.46 -7.23 3.38
C LEU A 27 22.08 -7.08 4.78
N TYR A 28 22.35 -5.83 5.18
CA TYR A 28 23.09 -5.51 6.41
C TYR A 28 22.18 -5.04 7.55
N LYS A 29 20.99 -4.54 7.24
CA LYS A 29 20.03 -4.04 8.22
C LYS A 29 18.68 -4.66 7.98
N TYR A 30 18.48 -5.86 8.52
CA TYR A 30 17.21 -6.58 8.40
C TYR A 30 16.00 -5.81 8.96
N GLU A 31 16.24 -4.93 9.93
CA GLU A 31 15.24 -4.02 10.51
C GLU A 31 14.68 -3.02 9.48
N ASP A 32 15.50 -2.67 8.49
CA ASP A 32 15.12 -1.75 7.40
C ASP A 32 14.39 -2.48 6.26
N ASN A 33 14.24 -3.81 6.35
CA ASN A 33 13.45 -4.56 5.36
C ASN A 33 11.99 -4.17 5.50
N ARG A 34 11.45 -3.59 4.42
CA ARG A 34 10.07 -3.13 4.38
C ARG A 34 9.39 -3.39 3.06
N VAL A 35 8.09 -3.61 3.16
CA VAL A 35 7.18 -3.70 2.04
C VAL A 35 6.12 -2.63 2.27
N LEU A 36 6.09 -1.63 1.41
CA LEU A 36 5.09 -0.58 1.39
C LEU A 36 4.19 -0.79 0.17
N VAL A 37 2.89 -0.88 0.40
CA VAL A 37 1.86 -0.97 -0.63
C VAL A 37 1.01 0.28 -0.55
N ASN A 38 1.11 1.11 -1.59
CA ASN A 38 0.31 2.31 -1.76
C ASN A 38 -0.90 1.97 -2.65
N PHE A 39 -2.10 1.97 -2.08
CA PHE A 39 -3.30 1.61 -2.83
C PHE A 39 -3.65 2.65 -3.90
N PRO A 40 -4.04 2.20 -5.10
CA PRO A 40 -4.18 3.06 -6.26
C PRO A 40 -5.25 4.10 -6.05
N ARG A 41 -4.93 5.35 -6.39
CA ARG A 41 -5.89 6.44 -6.56
C ARG A 41 -5.60 7.12 -7.88
N TRP A 42 -6.58 7.82 -8.43
CA TRP A 42 -6.43 8.65 -9.64
C TRP A 42 -5.21 9.60 -9.55
N GLN A 43 -4.85 10.06 -8.35
CA GLN A 43 -3.66 10.85 -8.07
C GLN A 43 -2.62 9.97 -7.37
N ALA A 44 -1.61 9.51 -8.12
CA ALA A 44 -0.59 8.58 -7.63
C ALA A 44 0.15 9.06 -6.37
N ALA A 45 0.39 10.37 -6.24
CA ALA A 45 1.03 10.96 -5.06
C ALA A 45 0.17 10.94 -3.78
N GLN A 46 -1.11 10.55 -3.87
CA GLN A 46 -2.06 10.57 -2.76
C GLN A 46 -2.86 9.27 -2.69
N PRO A 47 -2.25 8.14 -2.31
CA PRO A 47 -2.97 6.86 -2.23
C PRO A 47 -4.16 6.93 -1.26
N TRP A 48 -5.17 6.09 -1.49
CA TRP A 48 -6.32 5.97 -0.56
C TRP A 48 -5.93 5.35 0.79
N GLY A 49 -4.93 4.47 0.76
CA GLY A 49 -4.37 3.85 1.95
C GLY A 49 -2.96 3.35 1.69
N THR A 50 -2.23 3.16 2.77
CA THR A 50 -0.92 2.53 2.78
C THR A 50 -0.93 1.32 3.69
N PHE A 51 -0.41 0.20 3.21
CA PHE A 51 -0.06 -0.95 4.01
C PHE A 51 1.46 -1.03 4.06
N GLU A 52 2.03 -0.92 5.26
CA GLU A 52 3.46 -0.97 5.47
C GLU A 52 3.79 -2.13 6.40
N TRP A 53 4.67 -3.00 5.94
CA TRP A 53 5.14 -4.15 6.69
C TRP A 53 6.65 -4.04 6.85
N HIS A 54 7.11 -4.16 8.09
CA HIS A 54 8.52 -4.22 8.47
C HIS A 54 8.77 -5.46 9.33
N ALA A 55 10.04 -5.83 9.47
CA ALA A 55 10.47 -6.84 10.43
C ALA A 55 10.05 -6.45 11.86
N GLY A 56 8.92 -7.00 12.33
CA GLY A 56 8.37 -6.76 13.67
C GLY A 56 7.29 -5.68 13.78
N ARG A 57 6.89 -5.02 12.68
CA ARG A 57 5.83 -4.01 12.69
C ARG A 57 4.94 -4.10 11.47
N VAL A 58 3.63 -3.96 11.69
CA VAL A 58 2.63 -3.84 10.62
C VAL A 58 1.86 -2.58 10.85
N GLU A 59 1.82 -1.72 9.85
CA GLU A 59 1.07 -0.47 9.87
C GLU A 59 0.08 -0.43 8.71
N THR A 60 -1.15 -0.06 9.02
CA THR A 60 -2.18 0.17 8.03
C THR A 60 -2.73 1.56 8.25
N HIS A 61 -2.68 2.38 7.21
CA HIS A 61 -3.25 3.71 7.23
C HIS A 61 -4.27 3.85 6.12
N TRP A 62 -5.47 4.28 6.50
CA TRP A 62 -6.54 4.63 5.58
C TRP A 62 -6.73 6.14 5.63
N TYR A 63 -6.55 6.81 4.49
CA TYR A 63 -6.63 8.27 4.39
C TYR A 63 -8.01 8.75 3.91
N GLY A 64 -8.99 7.85 3.80
CA GLY A 64 -10.33 8.19 3.33
C GLY A 64 -10.37 8.62 1.86
N LEU A 65 -11.49 9.23 1.48
CA LEU A 65 -11.70 9.71 0.11
C LEU A 65 -10.78 10.89 -0.26
N ALA A 66 -10.27 11.60 0.74
CA ALA A 66 -9.32 12.71 0.59
C ALA A 66 -7.93 12.23 0.17
N GLY A 67 -7.57 10.97 0.46
CA GLY A 67 -6.25 10.39 0.18
C GLY A 67 -5.15 10.95 1.08
N LYS A 68 -3.95 10.39 0.98
CA LYS A 68 -2.81 10.80 1.80
C LYS A 68 -2.58 12.32 1.71
N PRO A 69 -2.51 13.04 2.85
CA PRO A 69 -2.27 14.48 2.83
C PRO A 69 -0.93 14.76 2.15
N LYS A 70 -0.91 15.79 1.30
CA LYS A 70 0.34 16.23 0.67
C LYS A 70 1.23 16.83 1.76
N PRO A 71 2.53 16.49 1.81
CA PRO A 71 3.46 17.21 2.69
C PRO A 71 3.38 18.70 2.33
N ASP A 72 3.21 19.55 3.33
CA ASP A 72 3.19 21.00 3.13
C ASP A 72 4.62 21.41 2.74
N PRO A 73 4.87 22.01 1.56
CA PRO A 73 6.22 22.32 1.10
C PRO A 73 6.93 23.42 1.90
N LEU A 74 6.32 23.90 2.99
CA LEU A 74 6.79 24.99 3.85
C LEU A 74 7.14 24.54 5.28
N LEU A 75 7.15 23.23 5.56
CA LEU A 75 7.60 22.64 6.83
C LEU A 75 8.75 21.65 6.62
#